data_AF-A0A7Y1U5A9-F1
#
_entry.id   AF-A0A7Y1U5A9-F1
#
_cell.length_a   1.000
_cell.length_b   1.000
_cell.length_c   1.000
_cell.angle_alpha   90.00
_cell.angle_beta   90.00
_cell.angle_gamma   90.00
#
_symmetry.space_group_name_H-M   'P 1'
#
loop_
_entity.id
_entity.type
_entity.pdbx_description
1 polymer ?
#
loop_
_entity_poly.entity_id
_entity_poly.type
_entity_poly.pdbx_seq_one_letter_code
_entity_poly.pdbx_strand_id
1 'polypeptide(L)'
;MSKVIYNGAMKKAGTGVVPTTNRAFLFGDGVFESIRIIDGKPCFLDNHLNRLKMGLDALYIDIPEDFSLEKLEQEILEVIEANGIDQG
;
A
#
# COMPACT_ATOMS: atom_id res chain seq x y z
N MET A 1 8.89 9.65 -14.29
CA MET A 1 9.59 8.87 -13.24
C MET A 1 8.52 8.33 -12.33
N SER A 2 8.58 7.04 -11.98
CA SER A 2 7.54 6.42 -11.14
C SER A 2 7.50 7.09 -9.75
N LYS A 3 6.29 7.21 -9.19
CA LYS A 3 6.02 7.73 -7.85
C LYS A 3 5.49 6.62 -6.95
N VAL A 4 5.76 6.74 -5.65
CA VAL A 4 5.29 5.83 -4.61
C VAL A 4 4.71 6.63 -3.46
N ILE A 5 3.77 6.06 -2.73
CA ILE A 5 3.35 6.61 -1.45
C ILE A 5 4.15 5.93 -0.35
N TYR A 6 4.80 6.72 0.49
CA TYR A 6 5.60 6.26 1.62
C TYR A 6 5.14 6.97 2.88
N ASN A 7 4.46 6.23 3.77
CA ASN A 7 3.83 6.74 5.00
C ASN A 7 2.96 7.99 4.73
N GLY A 8 2.03 7.87 3.77
CA GLY A 8 1.11 8.95 3.36
C GLY A 8 1.71 10.09 2.54
N ALA A 9 3.00 10.04 2.19
CA ALA A 9 3.64 11.06 1.36
C ALA A 9 4.00 10.54 -0.03
N MET A 10 3.58 11.26 -1.07
CA MET A 10 3.98 11.02 -2.46
C MET A 10 5.46 11.32 -2.66
N LYS A 11 6.25 10.32 -3.05
CA LYS A 11 7.69 10.42 -3.29
C LYS A 11 8.08 9.85 -4.64
N LYS A 12 9.28 10.19 -5.11
CA LYS A 12 9.87 9.54 -6.27
C LYS A 12 10.23 8.09 -5.92
N ALA A 13 9.97 7.16 -6.82
CA ALA A 13 10.39 5.77 -6.66
C ALA A 13 11.91 5.70 -6.44
N GLY A 14 12.33 4.87 -5.47
CA GLY A 14 13.74 4.72 -5.07
C GLY A 14 14.25 5.75 -4.05
N THR A 15 13.43 6.71 -3.62
CA THR A 15 13.83 7.66 -2.55
C THR A 15 13.21 7.36 -1.19
N GLY A 16 12.34 6.36 -1.09
CA GLY A 16 11.84 5.85 0.20
C GLY A 16 12.96 5.10 0.93
N VAL A 17 13.10 5.34 2.24
CA VAL A 17 14.14 4.73 3.07
C VAL A 17 13.47 3.87 4.12
N VAL A 18 13.63 2.56 4.02
CA VAL A 18 13.23 1.61 5.07
C VAL A 18 14.41 1.42 6.02
N PRO A 19 14.26 1.67 7.33
CA PRO A 19 15.33 1.42 8.30
C PRO A 19 15.78 -0.04 8.28
N THR A 20 17.08 -0.30 8.47
CA THR A 20 17.61 -1.67 8.58
C THR A 20 17.08 -2.42 9.80
N THR A 21 16.55 -1.69 10.78
CA THR A 21 15.89 -2.24 11.98
C THR A 21 14.41 -2.57 11.76
N ASN A 22 13.85 -2.32 10.57
CA ASN A 22 12.44 -2.61 10.29
C ASN A 22 12.18 -4.13 10.35
N ARG A 23 11.16 -4.54 11.11
CA ARG A 23 10.81 -5.96 11.33
C ARG A 23 10.41 -6.68 10.04
N ALA A 24 9.69 -6.01 9.13
CA ALA A 24 9.33 -6.57 7.84
C ALA A 24 10.56 -6.85 6.98
N PHE A 25 11.58 -6.00 7.05
CA PHE A 25 12.85 -6.22 6.36
C PHE A 25 13.66 -7.35 6.99
N LEU A 26 13.76 -7.39 8.32
CA LEU A 26 14.59 -8.37 9.03
C LEU A 26 13.98 -9.78 9.06
N PHE A 27 12.66 -9.89 9.17
CA PHE A 27 11.97 -11.14 9.52
C PHE A 27 10.81 -11.49 8.58
N GLY A 28 10.51 -10.65 7.58
CA GLY A 28 9.29 -10.83 6.77
C GLY A 28 8.00 -10.56 7.54
N ASP A 29 8.11 -9.87 8.67
CA ASP A 29 7.00 -9.57 9.58
C ASP A 29 6.21 -8.35 9.10
N GLY A 30 5.28 -8.60 8.18
CA GLY A 30 4.40 -7.59 7.58
C GLY A 30 3.40 -8.23 6.63
N VAL A 31 2.45 -7.43 6.15
CA VAL A 31 1.45 -7.84 5.17
C VAL A 31 1.57 -7.02 3.89
N PHE A 32 1.14 -7.59 2.77
CA PHE A 32 1.10 -6.89 1.49
C PHE A 32 -0.06 -7.38 0.62
N GLU A 33 -0.37 -6.62 -0.41
CA GLU A 33 -1.34 -6.95 -1.44
C GLU A 33 -0.78 -6.75 -2.85
N SER A 34 -1.35 -7.44 -3.82
CA SER A 34 -1.08 -7.24 -5.25
C SER A 34 -2.41 -7.10 -5.97
N ILE A 35 -2.64 -5.94 -6.57
CA ILE A 35 -3.94 -5.53 -7.12
C ILE A 35 -3.80 -5.31 -8.62
N ARG A 36 -4.66 -5.95 -9.42
CA ARG A 36 -4.74 -5.76 -10.87
C ARG A 36 -5.42 -4.43 -11.18
N ILE A 37 -4.86 -3.66 -12.10
CA ILE A 37 -5.43 -2.46 -12.70
C ILE A 37 -5.90 -2.77 -14.13
N ILE A 38 -7.14 -2.39 -14.43
CA ILE A 38 -7.73 -2.44 -15.77
C ILE A 38 -8.43 -1.11 -16.02
N ASP A 39 -8.13 -0.46 -17.13
CA ASP A 39 -8.68 0.83 -17.55
C ASP A 39 -8.56 1.90 -16.45
N GLY A 40 -7.39 1.91 -15.79
CA GLY A 40 -7.07 2.81 -14.69
C GLY A 40 -7.79 2.52 -13.37
N LYS A 41 -8.50 1.39 -13.26
CA LYS A 41 -9.28 1.04 -12.06
C LYS A 41 -8.73 -0.21 -11.36
N PRO A 42 -8.57 -0.16 -10.02
CA PRO A 42 -8.19 -1.34 -9.25
C PRO A 42 -9.34 -2.36 -9.21
N CYS A 43 -9.04 -3.59 -9.61
CA CYS A 43 -9.99 -4.70 -9.60
C CYS A 43 -10.18 -5.24 -8.18
N PHE A 44 -11.44 -5.42 -7.77
CA PHE A 44 -11.81 -6.03 -6.49
C PHE A 44 -11.17 -5.35 -5.25
N LEU A 45 -11.00 -4.03 -5.29
CA LEU A 45 -10.25 -3.29 -4.26
C LEU A 45 -10.75 -3.59 -2.83
N ASP A 46 -12.05 -3.57 -2.60
CA ASP A 46 -12.64 -3.88 -1.28
C ASP A 46 -12.23 -5.26 -0.76
N ASN A 47 -12.14 -6.27 -1.63
CA ASN A 47 -11.71 -7.62 -1.25
C ASN A 47 -10.24 -7.64 -0.84
N HIS A 48 -9.39 -6.88 -1.54
CA HIS A 48 -7.98 -6.74 -1.19
C HIS A 48 -7.79 -5.98 0.13
N LEU A 49 -8.50 -4.87 0.34
CA LEU A 49 -8.44 -4.09 1.58
C LEU A 49 -8.93 -4.91 2.79
N ASN A 50 -10.01 -5.67 2.63
CA ASN A 50 -10.49 -6.57 3.68
C ASN A 50 -9.46 -7.67 4.00
N ARG A 51 -8.82 -8.26 2.99
CA ARG A 51 -7.78 -9.28 3.20
C ARG A 51 -6.54 -8.71 3.89
N LEU A 52 -6.12 -7.50 3.52
CA LEU A 52 -5.04 -6.78 4.19
C LEU A 52 -5.35 -6.58 5.67
N LYS A 53 -6.56 -6.10 6.00
CA LYS A 53 -7.02 -5.93 7.38
C LYS A 53 -7.02 -7.25 8.16
N MET A 54 -7.55 -8.32 7.57
CA MET A 54 -7.52 -9.65 8.20
C MET A 54 -6.08 -10.13 8.46
N GLY A 55 -5.13 -9.81 7.58
CA GLY A 55 -3.72 -10.11 7.77
C GLY A 55 -3.09 -9.33 8.93
N LEU A 56 -3.39 -8.03 9.05
CA LEU A 56 -2.96 -7.20 10.18
C LEU A 56 -3.48 -7.79 11.50
N ASP A 57 -4.78 -8.13 11.55
CA ASP A 57 -5.42 -8.73 12.72
C ASP A 57 -4.80 -10.09 13.08
N ALA A 58 -4.56 -10.96 12.08
CA ALA A 58 -4.01 -12.30 12.29
C ALA A 58 -2.57 -12.28 12.83
N LEU A 59 -1.79 -11.26 12.49
CA LEU A 59 -0.40 -11.10 12.93
C LEU A 59 -0.27 -10.19 14.16
N TYR A 60 -1.38 -9.67 14.69
CA TYR A 60 -1.38 -8.71 15.80
C TYR A 60 -0.49 -7.49 15.52
N ILE A 61 -0.52 -6.98 14.29
CA ILE A 61 0.21 -5.78 13.91
C ILE A 61 -0.58 -4.56 14.40
N ASP A 62 0.05 -3.74 15.24
CA ASP A 62 -0.54 -2.50 15.72
C ASP A 62 -0.76 -1.53 14.55
N ILE A 63 -2.01 -1.10 14.38
CA ILE A 63 -2.41 -0.14 13.35
C ILE A 63 -2.23 1.27 13.92
N PRO A 64 -1.45 2.16 13.28
CA PRO A 64 -1.27 3.53 13.76
C PRO A 64 -2.55 4.36 13.56
N GLU A 65 -2.75 5.38 14.40
CA GLU A 65 -3.97 6.20 14.40
C GLU A 65 -4.22 6.94 13.07
N ASP A 66 -3.15 7.22 12.32
CA ASP A 66 -3.22 7.90 11.03
C ASP A 66 -3.45 6.95 9.85
N PHE A 67 -3.74 5.67 10.12
CA PHE A 67 -4.12 4.67 9.12
C PHE A 67 -5.62 4.39 9.17
N SER A 68 -6.26 4.39 7.99
CA SER A 68 -7.60 3.84 7.80
C SER A 68 -7.70 3.19 6.42
N LEU A 69 -8.65 2.27 6.23
CA LEU A 69 -8.85 1.62 4.93
C LEU A 69 -9.28 2.64 3.86
N GLU A 70 -10.08 3.63 4.24
CA GLU A 70 -10.54 4.71 3.36
C GLU A 70 -9.38 5.59 2.92
N LYS A 71 -8.44 5.90 3.83
CA LYS A 71 -7.22 6.63 3.48
C LYS A 71 -6.34 5.81 2.53
N LEU A 72 -6.16 4.52 2.80
CA LEU A 72 -5.38 3.64 1.92
C LEU A 72 -6.02 3.52 0.53
N GLU A 73 -7.34 3.44 0.44
CA GLU A 73 -8.06 3.48 -0.83
C GLU A 73 -7.76 4.77 -1.62
N GLN A 74 -7.84 5.93 -0.97
CA GLN A 74 -7.51 7.21 -1.58
C GLN A 74 -6.06 7.24 -2.08
N GLU A 75 -5.11 6.80 -1.25
CA GLU A 75 -3.69 6.71 -1.60
C GLU A 75 -3.46 5.79 -2.82
N ILE A 76 -4.16 4.66 -2.91
CA ILE A 76 -4.09 3.76 -4.07
C ILE A 76 -4.55 4.48 -5.35
N LEU A 77 -5.66 5.20 -5.29
CA LEU A 77 -6.17 5.96 -6.45
C LEU A 77 -5.21 7.08 -6.86
N GLU A 78 -4.68 7.82 -5.88
CA GLU A 78 -3.70 8.88 -6.11
C GLU A 78 -2.42 8.37 -6.77
N VAL A 79 -1.88 7.23 -6.33
CA VAL A 79 -0.64 6.69 -6.91
C VAL A 79 -0.86 6.12 -8.32
N ILE A 80 -2.04 5.56 -8.60
CA ILE A 80 -2.44 5.13 -9.96
C ILE A 80 -2.46 6.33 -10.90
N GLU A 81 -3.17 7.40 -10.51
CA GLU A 81 -3.27 8.62 -11.31
C GLU A 81 -1.90 9.28 -11.49
N ALA A 82 -1.14 9.42 -10.41
CA ALA A 82 0.14 10.13 -10.43
C ALA A 82 1.22 9.42 -11.28
N ASN A 83 1.04 8.11 -11.55
CA ASN A 83 1.88 7.31 -12.44
C ASN A 83 1.25 7.09 -13.83
N GLY A 84 0.00 7.47 -14.06
CA GLY A 84 -0.72 7.22 -15.32
C GLY A 84 -0.89 5.73 -15.62
N ILE A 85 -1.15 4.90 -14.60
CA ILE A 85 -1.31 3.46 -14.76
C ILE A 85 -2.70 3.17 -15.32
N ASP A 86 -2.76 2.66 -16.55
CA ASP A 86 -4.01 2.22 -17.17
C ASP A 86 -4.20 0.70 -17.12
N GLN A 87 -3.11 -0.07 -17.24
CA GLN A 87 -3.10 -1.53 -17.25
C GLN A 87 -1.92 -2.04 -16.39
N GLY A 88 -2.15 -3.03 -15.53
CA GLY A 88 -1.11 -3.54 -14.62
C GLY A 88 -1.56 -4.72 -13.80
#